data_AF-A0A2D9EWQ0-F1
#
_entry.id   AF-A0A2D9EWQ0-F1
#
_cell.length_a   1.000
_cell.length_b   1.000
_cell.length_c   1.000
_cell.angle_alpha   90.00
_cell.angle_beta   90.00
_cell.angle_gamma   90.00
#
_symmetry.space_group_name_H-M   'P 1'
#
loop_
_entity.id
_entity.type
_entity.pdbx_description
1 polymer ?
#
loop_
_entity_poly.entity_id
_entity_poly.type
_entity_poly.pdbx_seq_one_letter_code
_entity_poly.pdbx_strand_id
1 'polypeptide(L)' 'ETSDKVMQVLVEACEKENITAVLVTHDESLIVYATRVIRIDSGRIVSDEKTVSSEKAMIS' A
#
# COMPACT_ATOMS: atom_id res chain seq x y z
N GLU A 1 2.45 11.35 10.99
CA GLU A 1 1.35 11.46 11.97
C GLU A 1 -0.04 11.44 11.33
N THR A 2 -0.47 12.42 10.53
CA THR A 2 -1.80 12.36 9.86
C THR A 2 -1.87 11.32 8.73
N SER A 3 -0.81 11.22 7.90
CA SER A 3 -0.80 10.30 6.74
C SER A 3 -0.86 8.83 7.15
N ASP A 4 -0.12 8.43 8.19
CA ASP A 4 -0.06 7.04 8.66
C ASP A 4 -1.43 6.56 9.16
N LYS A 5 -2.14 7.42 9.89
CA LYS A 5 -3.46 7.10 10.45
C LYS A 5 -4.52 6.99 9.35
N VAL A 6 -4.46 7.85 8.33
CA VAL A 6 -5.33 7.75 7.15
C VAL A 6 -5.07 6.45 6.39
N MET A 7 -3.79 6.11 6.18
CA MET A 7 -3.41 4.88 5.48
C MET A 7 -3.84 3.63 6.23
N GLN A 8 -3.68 3.59 7.55
CA GLN A 8 -4.15 2.47 8.36
C GLN A 8 -5.66 2.27 8.24
N VAL A 9 -6.45 3.34 8.38
CA VAL A 9 -7.92 3.27 8.22
C VAL A 9 -8.31 2.82 6.82
N LEU A 10 -7.60 3.28 5.79
CA LEU A 10 -7.85 2.90 4.40
C LEU A 10 -7.60 1.40 4.18
N VAL A 11 -6.47 0.87 4.65
CA VAL A 11 -6.13 -0.55 4.54
C VAL A 11 -7.17 -1.41 5.26
N GLU A 12 -7.53 -1.05 6.50
CA GLU A 12 -8.54 -1.77 7.26
C GLU A 12 -9.90 -1.80 6.56
N ALA A 13 -10.32 -0.69 5.95
CA ALA A 13 -11.57 -0.64 5.20
C ALA A 13 -11.50 -1.54 3.94
N CYS A 14 -10.36 -1.56 3.24
CA CYS A 14 -10.17 -2.41 2.06
C CYS A 14 -10.26 -3.89 2.41
N GLU A 15 -9.65 -4.30 3.52
CA GLU A 15 -9.69 -5.68 4.01
C GLU A 15 -11.08 -6.11 4.48
N LYS A 16 -11.78 -5.25 5.24
CA LYS A 16 -13.11 -5.56 5.81
C LYS A 16 -14.20 -5.60 4.74
N GLU A 17 -14.17 -4.66 3.80
CA GLU A 17 -15.25 -4.46 2.82
C GLU A 17 -14.92 -5.09 1.45
N ASN A 18 -13.79 -5.79 1.33
CA ASN A 18 -13.29 -6.39 0.09
C ASN A 18 -13.18 -5.36 -1.07
N ILE A 19 -12.71 -4.15 -0.74
CA ILE A 19 -12.52 -3.05 -1.68
C ILE A 19 -11.11 -3.14 -2.28
N THR A 20 -10.99 -2.98 -3.59
CA THR A 20 -9.69 -2.83 -4.26
C THR A 20 -9.31 -1.36 -4.34
N ALA A 21 -8.19 -0.97 -3.73
CA ALA A 21 -7.65 0.39 -3.80
C ALA A 21 -6.40 0.46 -4.68
N VAL A 22 -6.27 1.56 -5.43
CA VAL A 22 -5.06 1.92 -6.16
C VAL A 22 -4.58 3.28 -5.67
N LEU A 23 -3.39 3.32 -5.08
CA LEU A 23 -2.77 4.55 -4.59
C LEU A 23 -1.61 4.95 -5.52
N VAL A 24 -1.63 6.18 -6.00
CA VAL A 24 -0.52 6.79 -6.74
C VAL A 24 0.20 7.74 -5.79
N THR A 25 1.48 7.52 -5.57
CA THR A 25 2.29 8.35 -4.69
C THR A 25 3.74 8.40 -5.14
N HIS A 26 4.42 9.50 -4.83
CA HIS A 26 5.88 9.60 -4.92
C HIS A 26 6.55 9.32 -3.57
N ASP A 27 5.77 9.17 -2.49
CA ASP A 27 6.26 8.87 -1.16
C ASP A 27 6.43 7.35 -0.98
N GLU A 28 7.69 6.91 -0.98
CA GLU A 28 8.04 5.50 -0.83
C GLU A 28 7.72 4.96 0.57
N SER A 29 7.56 5.81 1.59
CA SER A 29 7.22 5.33 2.95
C SER A 29 5.86 4.62 3.00
N LEU A 30 4.96 4.94 2.06
CA LEU A 30 3.63 4.34 1.98
C LEU A 30 3.62 2.95 1.34
N ILE A 31 4.72 2.53 0.72
CA ILE A 31 4.85 1.23 0.07
C ILE A 31 4.61 0.08 1.05
N VAL A 32 4.94 0.28 2.33
CA VAL A 32 4.72 -0.72 3.40
C VAL A 32 3.25 -1.12 3.57
N TYR A 33 2.31 -0.26 3.15
CA TYR A 33 0.87 -0.51 3.24
C TYR A 33 0.29 -1.16 1.97
N ALA A 34 1.05 -1.24 0.89
CA ALA A 34 0.58 -1.81 -0.36
C ALA A 34 0.69 -3.35 -0.34
N THR A 35 -0.12 -4.04 -1.15
CA THR A 35 0.01 -5.48 -1.46
C THR A 35 0.79 -5.74 -2.75
N ARG A 36 0.95 -4.68 -3.56
CA ARG A 36 1.68 -4.69 -4.83
C ARG A 36 2.15 -3.27 -5.15
N VAL A 37 3.36 -3.15 -5.67
CA VAL A 37 3.96 -1.89 -6.11
C VAL A 37 4.26 -2.00 -7.59
N ILE A 38 3.72 -1.06 -8.36
CA ILE A 38 4.00 -0.92 -9.79
C ILE A 38 4.72 0.41 -9.98
N ARG A 39 5.96 0.37 -10.47
CA ARG A 39 6.73 1.58 -10.79
C ARG A 39 6.59 1.88 -12.28
N ILE A 40 6.24 3.12 -12.59
CA ILE A 40 6.02 3.59 -13.96
C ILE A 40 7.02 4.71 -14.26
N ASP A 41 7.70 4.62 -15.39
CA ASP A 41 8.53 5.68 -15.94
C ASP A 41 8.19 5.86 -17.42
N SER A 42 8.00 7.11 -17.84
CA SER A 42 7.76 7.47 -19.24
C SER A 42 6.62 6.66 -19.90
N GLY A 43 5.55 6.37 -19.15
CA GLY A 43 4.40 5.59 -19.60
C GLY A 43 4.62 4.07 -19.69
N ARG A 44 5.77 3.56 -19.20
CA ARG A 44 6.11 2.13 -19.17
C ARG A 44 6.22 1.63 -17.74
N ILE A 45 5.77 0.40 -17.51
CA ILE A 45 6.03 -0.29 -16.25
C ILE A 45 7.50 -0.71 -16.23
N VAL A 46 8.24 -0.23 -15.24
CA VAL A 46 9.66 -0.53 -15.04
C VAL A 46 9.91 -1.47 -13.87
N SER A 47 8.97 -1.60 -12.94
CA SER A 47 8.97 -2.65 -11.92
C SER A 47 7.55 -3.06 -11.54
N ASP A 48 7.39 -4.32 -11.15
CA ASP A 48 6.14 -4.92 -10.69
C ASP A 48 6.44 -5.94 -9.58
N GLU A 49 6.24 -5.51 -8.33
CA GLU A 49 6.63 -6.26 -7.15
C GLU A 49 5.41 -6.53 -6.27
N LYS A 50 5.19 -7.80 -5.90
CA LYS A 50 4.31 -8.11 -4.79
C LYS A 50 5.06 -7.83 -3.50
N THR A 51 4.47 -7.00 -2.64
CA THR A 51 4.99 -6.82 -1.28
C THR A 51 4.52 -8.00 -0.46
N VAL A 52 5.44 -8.63 0.26
CA VAL A 52 5.06 -9.49 1.37
C VAL A 52 4.57 -8.53 2.46
N SER A 53 3.25 -8.35 2.58
CA SER A 53 2.71 -7.76 3.79
C SER A 53 3.22 -8.64 4.92
N SER A 54 4.13 -8.10 5.74
CA SER A 54 4.62 -8.82 6.89
C SER A 54 3.40 -9.20 7.71
N GLU A 55 3.09 -10.50 7.77
CA GLU A 55 2.23 -11.08 8.80
C GLU A 55 2.82 -10.67 10.15
N LYS A 56 2.40 -9.51 10.66
CA LYS A 56 2.44 -9.06 12.05
C LYS A 56 2.06 -7.56 12.13
N ALA A 57 0.76 -7.31 12.10
CA ALA A 57 0.17 -6.55 13.20
C ALA A 57 -0.06 -7.51 14.40
N MET A 58 0.98 -8.24 14.86
CA MET A 58 1.07 -8.64 16.26
C MET A 58 1.93 -7.58 16.93
N ILE A 59 1.30 -6.49 17.34
CA ILE A 59 1.64 -5.87 18.61
C ILE A 59 0.29 -5.64 19.29
N SER A 60 0.27 -6.13 20.54
CA SER A 60 -0.83 -6.25 21.49
C SER A 60 -1.81 -5.07 21.58
#